data_AF-A0A0C1R1Y1-F1
#
_entry.id   AF-A0A0C1R1Y1-F1
#
_cell.length_a   1.000
_cell.length_b   1.000
_cell.length_c   1.000
_cell.angle_alpha   90.00
_cell.angle_beta   90.00
_cell.angle_gamma   90.00
#
_symmetry.space_group_name_H-M   'P 1'
#
loop_
_entity.id
_entity.type
_entity.pdbx_description
1 polymer ?
#
loop_
_entity_poly.entity_id
_entity_poly.type
_entity_poly.pdbx_seq_one_letter_code
_entity_poly.pdbx_strand_id
1 'polypeptide(L)'
;MRQLALLLSIWVTAVSLPNQPAFAENAPIPLASDKPLELNLLASPTGSVVTANTIEQENLTVPSLWLAKENSENKLLDNWIAYPVSGAEPARIDLIVNQQIWTLLDYLERYDFVNRLGTVARNYGYNMRVFNYQQERLATYTCNFSASPAMCRIDMNLQSKLGLK
;
A
#
# COMPACT_ATOMS: atom_id res chain seq x y z
N MET A 1 -50.75 32.71 64.44
CA MET A 1 -49.34 32.53 64.85
C MET A 1 -48.73 31.41 64.02
N ARG A 2 -47.72 31.76 63.22
CA ARG A 2 -46.63 30.98 62.60
C ARG A 2 -46.95 29.74 61.73
N GLN A 3 -46.98 29.98 60.42
CA GLN A 3 -46.74 28.98 59.37
C GLN A 3 -45.28 28.49 59.43
N LEU A 4 -45.06 27.17 59.39
CA LEU A 4 -43.76 26.55 59.14
C LEU A 4 -43.63 26.28 57.63
N ALA A 5 -42.76 27.03 56.95
CA ALA A 5 -42.37 26.75 55.57
C ALA A 5 -41.22 25.71 55.58
N LEU A 6 -41.47 24.52 55.05
CA LEU A 6 -40.45 23.51 54.78
C LEU A 6 -39.83 23.79 53.41
N LEU A 7 -38.60 24.28 53.41
CA LEU A 7 -37.77 24.44 52.20
C LEU A 7 -36.98 23.14 51.98
N LEU A 8 -37.34 22.36 50.97
CA LEU A 8 -36.47 21.29 50.46
C LEU A 8 -35.45 21.89 49.50
N SER A 9 -34.16 21.90 49.88
CA SER A 9 -33.06 22.23 49.00
C SER A 9 -32.62 21.00 48.20
N ILE A 10 -32.70 21.09 46.87
CA ILE A 10 -32.18 20.09 45.93
C ILE A 10 -30.70 20.39 45.69
N TRP A 11 -29.82 19.47 46.07
CA TRP A 11 -28.39 19.57 45.76
C TRP A 11 -28.14 18.86 44.42
N VAL A 12 -27.78 19.62 43.39
CA VAL A 12 -27.29 19.08 42.12
C VAL A 12 -25.79 18.86 42.27
N THR A 13 -25.37 17.60 42.44
CA THR A 13 -23.96 17.23 42.35
C THR A 13 -23.56 17.17 40.87
N ALA A 14 -22.84 18.20 40.41
CA ALA A 14 -22.22 18.16 39.09
C ALA A 14 -21.08 17.13 39.12
N VAL A 15 -21.32 15.94 38.60
CA VAL A 15 -20.27 14.94 38.34
C VAL A 15 -19.48 15.43 37.13
N SER A 16 -18.35 16.09 37.38
CA SER A 16 -17.37 16.38 36.33
C SER A 16 -16.63 15.08 35.98
N LEU A 17 -17.10 14.39 34.94
CA LEU A 17 -16.32 13.35 34.28
C LEU A 17 -15.09 14.04 33.63
N PRO A 18 -13.86 13.58 33.91
CA PRO A 18 -12.70 14.08 33.19
C PRO A 18 -12.82 13.63 31.73
N ASN A 19 -13.15 14.57 30.84
CA ASN A 19 -12.99 14.39 29.41
C ASN A 19 -11.49 14.28 29.12
N GLN A 20 -10.94 13.06 29.18
CA GLN A 20 -9.64 12.80 28.58
C GLN A 20 -9.82 12.91 27.06
N PRO A 21 -9.11 13.81 26.36
CA PRO A 21 -9.06 13.77 24.91
C PRO A 21 -8.39 12.45 24.50
N ALA A 22 -9.17 11.54 23.92
CA ALA A 22 -8.62 10.40 23.23
C ALA A 22 -7.94 10.91 21.96
N PHE A 23 -6.61 11.04 21.99
CA PHE A 23 -5.84 11.13 20.76
C PHE A 23 -5.93 9.77 20.08
N ALA A 24 -6.62 9.69 18.94
CA ALA A 24 -6.43 8.58 18.03
C ALA A 24 -4.99 8.66 17.51
N GLU A 25 -4.08 7.90 18.09
CA GLU A 25 -2.72 7.76 17.59
C GLU A 25 -2.77 6.89 16.34
N ASN A 26 -2.98 7.53 15.19
CA ASN A 26 -2.88 6.85 13.90
C ASN A 26 -1.43 6.40 13.73
N ALA A 27 -1.16 5.11 13.92
CA ALA A 27 0.17 4.53 13.71
C ALA A 27 0.68 4.93 12.31
N PRO A 28 1.89 5.52 12.20
CA PRO A 28 2.36 6.12 10.96
C PRO A 28 2.46 5.08 9.84
N ILE A 29 2.14 5.49 8.61
CA ILE A 29 2.36 4.65 7.42
C ILE A 29 3.88 4.51 7.23
N PRO A 30 4.43 3.28 7.15
CA PRO A 30 5.86 3.09 7.00
C PRO A 30 6.37 3.65 5.67
N LEU A 31 7.69 3.86 5.59
CA LEU A 31 8.34 4.16 4.31
C LEU A 31 8.36 2.89 3.44
N ALA A 32 8.34 3.10 2.12
CA ALA A 32 8.54 2.02 1.18
C ALA A 32 9.93 1.40 1.37
N SER A 33 10.05 0.09 1.14
CA SER A 33 11.35 -0.58 1.21
C SER A 33 12.36 0.05 0.25
N ASP A 34 13.59 0.20 0.72
CA ASP A 34 14.72 0.74 -0.06
C ASP A 34 15.60 -0.36 -0.68
N LYS A 35 15.22 -1.64 -0.56
CA LYS A 35 15.94 -2.71 -1.26
C LYS A 35 15.88 -2.50 -2.78
N PRO A 36 16.95 -2.82 -3.52
CA PRO A 36 16.95 -2.69 -4.98
C PRO A 36 15.94 -3.64 -5.63
N LEU A 37 15.60 -3.34 -6.88
CA LEU A 37 14.88 -4.28 -7.75
C LEU A 37 15.85 -5.40 -8.20
N GLU A 38 15.45 -6.66 -8.04
CA GLU A 38 16.31 -7.82 -8.31
C GLU A 38 15.93 -8.50 -9.63
N LEU A 39 16.25 -7.86 -10.76
CA LEU A 39 15.87 -8.34 -12.11
C LEU A 39 16.38 -9.76 -12.42
N ASN A 40 17.48 -10.20 -11.81
CA ASN A 40 18.01 -11.56 -11.95
C ASN A 40 17.01 -12.64 -11.51
N LEU A 41 16.10 -12.31 -10.59
CA LEU A 41 15.07 -13.24 -10.11
C LEU A 41 14.00 -13.53 -11.17
N LEU A 42 13.87 -12.71 -12.23
CA LEU A 42 12.96 -12.99 -13.34
C LEU A 42 13.38 -14.24 -14.13
N ALA A 43 14.69 -14.46 -14.25
CA ALA A 43 15.28 -15.59 -14.97
C ALA A 43 15.50 -16.80 -14.05
N SER A 44 15.98 -16.54 -12.83
CA SER A 44 16.29 -17.58 -11.84
C SER A 44 15.72 -17.22 -10.47
N PRO A 45 14.41 -17.42 -10.25
CA PRO A 45 13.76 -17.24 -8.95
C PRO A 45 14.41 -18.13 -7.90
N THR A 46 14.57 -17.62 -6.68
CA THR A 46 15.17 -18.36 -5.56
C THR A 46 14.28 -18.28 -4.33
N GLY A 47 14.35 -19.32 -3.48
CA GLY A 47 13.57 -19.37 -2.24
C GLY A 47 12.06 -19.33 -2.50
N SER A 48 11.36 -18.44 -1.79
CA SER A 48 9.90 -18.24 -1.88
C SER A 48 9.48 -17.13 -2.85
N VAL A 49 10.41 -16.57 -3.63
CA VAL A 49 10.10 -15.51 -4.60
C VAL A 49 9.25 -16.05 -5.73
N VAL A 50 8.17 -15.35 -6.03
CA VAL A 50 7.25 -15.70 -7.12
C VAL A 50 7.39 -14.66 -8.23
N THR A 51 7.46 -15.11 -9.48
CA THR A 51 7.51 -14.23 -10.66
C THR A 51 6.46 -14.65 -11.68
N ALA A 52 6.32 -13.86 -12.75
CA ALA A 52 5.44 -14.22 -13.87
C ALA A 52 5.75 -15.61 -14.47
N ASN A 53 6.98 -16.11 -14.34
CA ASN A 53 7.45 -17.37 -14.92
C ASN A 53 7.34 -18.58 -13.98
N THR A 54 7.01 -18.39 -12.70
CA THR A 54 6.91 -19.48 -11.70
C THR A 54 5.49 -19.73 -11.21
N ILE A 55 4.49 -19.26 -11.94
CA ILE A 55 3.09 -19.53 -11.62
C ILE A 55 2.80 -21.01 -11.88
N GLU A 56 2.70 -21.80 -10.81
CA GLU A 56 2.21 -23.17 -10.91
C GLU A 56 0.67 -23.16 -10.98
N GLN A 57 0.13 -23.61 -12.12
CA GLN A 57 -1.30 -23.62 -12.40
C GLN A 57 -2.12 -24.53 -11.46
N GLU A 58 -1.47 -25.49 -10.79
CA GLU A 58 -2.11 -26.42 -9.84
C GLU A 58 -2.19 -25.86 -8.40
N ASN A 59 -1.32 -24.90 -8.04
CA ASN A 59 -1.26 -24.29 -6.72
C ASN A 59 -1.15 -22.77 -6.87
N LEU A 60 -2.23 -22.17 -7.39
CA LEU A 60 -2.34 -20.72 -7.64
C LEU A 60 -1.92 -19.92 -6.39
N THR A 61 -0.67 -19.48 -6.34
CA THR A 61 -0.12 -18.71 -5.23
C THR A 61 -0.64 -17.30 -5.38
N VAL A 62 -1.64 -16.89 -4.60
CA VAL A 62 -1.99 -15.47 -4.44
C VAL A 62 -0.68 -14.71 -4.15
N PRO A 63 -0.19 -13.82 -5.03
CA PRO A 63 -0.91 -12.89 -5.92
C PRO A 63 -0.88 -13.17 -7.45
N SER A 64 -0.62 -14.40 -7.89
CA SER A 64 -0.34 -14.78 -9.29
C SER A 64 -1.47 -14.56 -10.32
N LEU A 65 -2.74 -14.75 -9.96
CA LEU A 65 -3.83 -14.83 -10.95
C LEU A 65 -4.24 -13.47 -11.56
N TRP A 66 -4.24 -12.40 -10.78
CA TRP A 66 -4.67 -11.07 -11.26
C TRP A 66 -3.53 -10.30 -11.92
N LEU A 67 -2.29 -10.54 -11.48
CA LEU A 67 -1.13 -9.90 -12.09
C LEU A 67 -0.85 -10.48 -13.49
N ALA A 68 -1.10 -11.78 -13.68
CA ALA A 68 -1.15 -12.40 -14.99
C ALA A 68 -2.26 -11.82 -15.89
N LYS A 69 -3.44 -11.47 -15.32
CA LYS A 69 -4.52 -10.81 -16.06
C LYS A 69 -4.12 -9.40 -16.52
N GLU A 70 -3.56 -8.57 -15.64
CA GLU A 70 -3.14 -7.20 -16.01
C GLU A 70 -1.98 -7.20 -17.04
N ASN A 71 -1.03 -8.13 -16.93
CA ASN A 71 0.00 -8.36 -17.95
C ASN A 71 -0.62 -8.63 -19.34
N SER A 72 -1.73 -9.37 -19.40
CA SER A 72 -2.36 -9.77 -20.66
C SER A 72 -3.20 -8.68 -21.32
N GLU A 73 -3.76 -7.75 -20.53
CA GLU A 73 -4.75 -6.79 -21.03
C GLU A 73 -4.15 -5.42 -21.43
N ASN A 74 -3.02 -4.98 -20.83
CA ASN A 74 -2.65 -3.55 -20.93
C ASN A 74 -1.28 -3.22 -21.56
N LYS A 75 -0.41 -4.18 -21.91
CA LYS A 75 0.99 -3.99 -22.39
C LYS A 75 1.90 -3.10 -21.51
N LEU A 76 1.34 -2.35 -20.55
CA LEU A 76 2.02 -1.44 -19.66
C LEU A 76 2.78 -2.19 -18.58
N LEU A 77 2.20 -3.24 -18.02
CA LEU A 77 2.88 -4.11 -17.07
C LEU A 77 3.61 -5.20 -17.87
N ASP A 78 4.95 -5.17 -17.86
CA ASP A 78 5.77 -6.12 -18.60
C ASP A 78 6.11 -7.35 -17.74
N ASN A 79 6.45 -7.13 -16.46
CA ASN A 79 6.89 -8.18 -15.54
C ASN A 79 6.60 -7.80 -14.08
N TRP A 80 6.79 -8.77 -13.19
CA TRP A 80 6.64 -8.56 -11.75
C TRP A 80 7.42 -9.58 -10.93
N ILE A 81 7.74 -9.20 -9.70
CA ILE A 81 8.39 -10.05 -8.68
C ILE A 81 7.65 -9.86 -7.37
N ALA A 82 7.13 -10.95 -6.81
CA ALA A 82 6.52 -10.96 -5.49
C ALA A 82 7.49 -11.57 -4.46
N TYR A 83 7.71 -10.81 -3.39
CA TYR A 83 8.53 -11.17 -2.24
C TYR A 83 7.60 -11.41 -1.06
N PRO A 84 7.35 -12.67 -0.66
CA PRO A 84 6.63 -12.94 0.58
C PRO A 84 7.35 -12.40 1.80
N VAL A 85 6.67 -12.38 2.94
CA VAL A 85 7.26 -11.99 4.23
C VAL A 85 8.53 -12.81 4.48
N SER A 86 9.62 -12.13 4.83
CA SER A 86 10.90 -12.77 5.13
C SER A 86 11.58 -12.09 6.31
N GLY A 87 11.54 -12.73 7.47
CA GLY A 87 12.09 -12.15 8.71
C GLY A 87 11.35 -10.87 9.09
N ALA A 88 12.08 -9.76 9.16
CA ALA A 88 11.53 -8.44 9.48
C ALA A 88 10.99 -7.68 8.25
N GLU A 89 11.16 -8.23 7.04
CA GLU A 89 10.72 -7.55 5.82
C GLU A 89 9.25 -7.85 5.53
N PRO A 90 8.40 -6.81 5.39
CA PRO A 90 7.01 -7.01 4.99
C PRO A 90 6.94 -7.53 3.55
N ALA A 91 5.86 -8.25 3.26
CA ALA A 91 5.59 -8.71 1.91
C ALA A 91 5.50 -7.53 0.93
N ARG A 92 6.09 -7.69 -0.26
CA ARG A 92 6.05 -6.66 -1.31
C ARG A 92 5.99 -7.24 -2.71
N ILE A 93 5.43 -6.46 -3.63
CA ILE A 93 5.43 -6.75 -5.07
C ILE A 93 6.14 -5.62 -5.78
N ASP A 94 7.11 -5.97 -6.60
CA ASP A 94 7.77 -5.04 -7.51
C ASP A 94 7.22 -5.27 -8.92
N LEU A 95 6.52 -4.26 -9.43
CA LEU A 95 6.00 -4.21 -10.79
C LEU A 95 7.05 -3.60 -11.71
N ILE A 96 7.28 -4.22 -12.86
CA ILE A 96 8.13 -3.69 -13.92
C ILE A 96 7.25 -3.29 -15.10
N VAL A 97 7.20 -2.00 -15.39
CA VAL A 97 6.38 -1.45 -16.48
C VAL A 97 7.20 -1.20 -17.74
N ASN A 98 6.52 -1.28 -18.87
CA ASN A 98 7.03 -0.82 -20.15
C ASN A 98 7.26 0.69 -20.11
N GLN A 99 8.53 1.11 -20.12
CA GLN A 99 8.89 2.52 -20.02
C GLN A 99 8.35 3.36 -21.19
N GLN A 100 8.25 2.78 -22.39
CA GLN A 100 7.74 3.49 -23.56
C GLN A 100 6.26 3.84 -23.38
N ILE A 101 5.46 2.91 -22.85
CA ILE A 101 4.04 3.16 -22.59
C ILE A 101 3.87 4.06 -21.37
N TRP A 102 4.62 3.80 -20.29
CA TRP A 102 4.55 4.59 -19.05
C TRP A 102 4.81 6.08 -19.28
N THR A 103 5.76 6.42 -20.15
CA THR A 103 6.09 7.83 -20.44
C THR A 103 4.98 8.57 -21.20
N LEU A 104 4.16 7.84 -21.97
CA LEU A 104 3.00 8.41 -22.68
C LEU A 104 1.84 8.73 -21.75
N LEU A 105 1.72 8.01 -20.63
CA LEU A 105 0.66 8.24 -19.65
C LEU A 105 0.80 9.59 -18.95
N ASP A 106 -0.34 10.22 -18.68
CA ASP A 106 -0.42 11.38 -17.81
C ASP A 106 -0.33 11.02 -16.31
N TYR A 107 -0.40 12.03 -15.45
CA TYR A 107 -0.30 11.81 -14.01
C TYR A 107 -1.47 10.98 -13.46
N LEU A 108 -2.69 11.24 -13.92
CA LEU A 108 -3.90 10.58 -13.43
C LEU A 108 -3.93 9.12 -13.88
N GLU A 109 -3.53 8.84 -15.13
CA GLU A 109 -3.43 7.47 -15.65
C GLU A 109 -2.38 6.65 -14.88
N ARG A 110 -1.21 7.24 -14.60
CA ARG A 110 -0.18 6.58 -13.77
C ARG A 110 -0.66 6.36 -12.34
N TYR A 111 -1.34 7.35 -11.76
CA TYR A 111 -1.90 7.25 -10.43
C TYR A 111 -2.98 6.18 -10.35
N ASP A 112 -3.90 6.12 -11.32
CA ASP A 112 -4.95 5.09 -11.39
C ASP A 112 -4.36 3.69 -11.45
N PHE A 113 -3.35 3.48 -12.31
CA PHE A 113 -2.61 2.22 -12.38
C PHE A 113 -2.05 1.80 -11.02
N VAL A 114 -1.35 2.72 -10.34
CA VAL A 114 -0.75 2.46 -9.02
C VAL A 114 -1.82 2.21 -7.96
N ASN A 115 -2.89 3.01 -7.95
CA ASN A 115 -3.95 2.89 -6.96
C ASN A 115 -4.75 1.59 -7.14
N ARG A 116 -5.08 1.22 -8.38
CA ARG A 116 -5.83 -0.01 -8.70
C ARG A 116 -5.04 -1.25 -8.27
N LEU A 117 -3.81 -1.41 -8.77
CA LEU A 117 -3.00 -2.59 -8.45
C LEU A 117 -2.54 -2.59 -6.98
N GLY A 118 -2.25 -1.42 -6.42
CA GLY A 118 -1.89 -1.28 -5.01
C GLY A 118 -3.03 -1.65 -4.07
N THR A 119 -4.27 -1.29 -4.40
CA THR A 119 -5.45 -1.71 -3.65
C THR A 119 -5.63 -3.23 -3.67
N VAL A 120 -5.36 -3.87 -4.81
CA VAL A 120 -5.40 -5.34 -4.90
C VAL A 120 -4.27 -5.96 -4.08
N ALA A 121 -3.04 -5.47 -4.22
CA ALA A 121 -1.88 -5.94 -3.44
C ALA A 121 -2.13 -5.85 -1.92
N ARG A 122 -2.70 -4.72 -1.47
CA ARG A 122 -3.10 -4.48 -0.07
C ARG A 122 -4.05 -5.57 0.45
N ASN A 123 -5.02 -6.02 -0.34
CA ASN A 123 -5.97 -7.06 0.08
C ASN A 123 -5.29 -8.40 0.39
N TYR A 124 -4.05 -8.57 -0.08
CA TYR A 124 -3.22 -9.74 0.17
C TYR A 124 -2.08 -9.46 1.16
N GLY A 125 -2.05 -8.29 1.78
CA GLY A 125 -1.01 -7.93 2.75
C GLY A 125 0.33 -7.52 2.12
N TYR A 126 0.33 -7.15 0.84
CA TYR A 126 1.54 -6.74 0.13
C TYR A 126 1.62 -5.22 -0.02
N ASN A 127 2.81 -4.67 0.25
CA ASN A 127 3.19 -3.37 -0.29
C ASN A 127 3.50 -3.49 -1.80
N MET A 128 3.45 -2.40 -2.54
CA MET A 128 3.73 -2.41 -3.97
C MET A 128 4.69 -1.30 -4.37
N ARG A 129 5.58 -1.59 -5.32
CA ARG A 129 6.49 -0.62 -5.94
C ARG A 129 6.42 -0.79 -7.45
N VAL A 130 6.59 0.31 -8.18
CA VAL A 130 6.63 0.31 -9.65
C VAL A 130 7.99 0.78 -10.12
N PHE A 131 8.57 0.05 -11.06
CA PHE A 131 9.89 0.27 -11.62
C PHE A 131 9.89 0.20 -13.15
N ASN A 132 10.91 0.78 -13.78
CA ASN A 132 11.31 0.44 -15.15
C ASN A 132 12.48 -0.57 -15.15
N TYR A 133 12.89 -1.04 -16.34
CA TYR A 133 14.03 -1.94 -16.48
C TYR A 133 15.38 -1.29 -16.15
N GLN A 134 15.46 0.03 -16.05
CA GLN A 134 16.62 0.75 -15.53
C GLN A 134 16.67 0.77 -13.99
N GLN A 135 15.74 0.04 -13.34
CA GLN A 135 15.62 -0.07 -11.88
C GLN A 135 15.26 1.26 -11.19
N GLU A 136 14.73 2.23 -11.93
CA GLU A 136 14.25 3.49 -11.37
C GLU A 136 12.88 3.28 -10.73
N ARG A 137 12.75 3.66 -9.45
CA ARG A 137 11.47 3.60 -8.72
C ARG A 137 10.55 4.73 -9.20
N LEU A 138 9.46 4.36 -9.88
CA LEU A 138 8.49 5.26 -10.50
C LEU A 138 7.34 5.61 -9.55
N ALA A 139 6.93 4.67 -8.71
CA ALA A 139 5.87 4.88 -7.72
C ALA A 139 5.92 3.83 -6.60
N THR A 140 5.24 4.12 -5.49
CA THR A 140 5.01 3.17 -4.40
C THR A 140 3.55 3.22 -3.92
N TYR A 141 3.09 2.11 -3.38
CA TYR A 141 1.85 1.99 -2.62
C TYR A 141 2.19 1.22 -1.34
N THR A 142 2.29 1.93 -0.22
CA THR A 142 2.77 1.38 1.06
C THR A 142 1.69 1.47 2.11
N CYS A 143 1.47 0.40 2.87
CA CYS A 143 0.42 0.32 3.87
C CYS A 143 0.97 0.06 5.27
N ASN A 144 0.29 0.64 6.25
CA ASN A 144 0.29 0.15 7.62
C ASN A 144 -0.83 -0.89 7.76
N PHE A 145 -0.43 -2.17 7.75
CA PHE A 145 -1.35 -3.31 7.91
C PHE A 145 -1.79 -3.54 9.37
N SER A 146 -1.16 -2.89 10.34
CA SER A 146 -1.57 -2.95 11.75
C SER A 146 -2.78 -2.07 12.07
N ALA A 147 -3.17 -1.17 11.14
CA ALA A 147 -4.36 -0.33 11.27
C ALA A 147 -5.60 -1.02 10.69
N SER A 148 -6.79 -0.73 11.24
CA SER A 148 -8.07 -1.24 10.75
C SER A 148 -9.05 -0.09 10.46
N PRO A 149 -9.35 0.21 9.17
CA PRO A 149 -8.79 -0.41 7.98
C PRO A 149 -7.31 -0.04 7.76
N ALA A 150 -6.57 -0.85 7.00
CA ALA A 150 -5.18 -0.52 6.67
C ALA A 150 -5.06 0.88 6.06
N MET A 151 -4.09 1.66 6.54
CA MET A 151 -3.83 3.01 6.05
C MET A 151 -2.71 2.95 5.02
N CYS A 152 -2.93 3.49 3.82
CA CYS A 152 -1.97 3.37 2.72
C CYS A 152 -1.64 4.73 2.11
N ARG A 153 -0.39 4.88 1.66
CA ARG A 153 0.12 6.06 0.96
C ARG A 153 0.61 5.67 -0.43
N ILE A 154 0.29 6.51 -1.40
CA ILE A 154 0.86 6.46 -2.75
C ILE A 154 1.89 7.57 -2.87
N ASP A 155 3.12 7.20 -3.22
CA ASP A 155 4.17 8.18 -3.54
C ASP A 155 4.54 8.03 -5.02
N MET A 156 4.31 9.08 -5.82
CA MET A 156 4.63 9.11 -7.25
C MET A 156 5.97 9.82 -7.47
N ASN A 157 6.88 9.22 -8.23
CA ASN A 157 8.13 9.86 -8.60
C ASN A 157 7.89 10.86 -9.76
N LEU A 158 7.81 12.14 -9.40
CA LEU A 158 7.61 13.25 -10.34
C LEU A 158 8.84 13.55 -11.21
N GLN A 159 10.02 12.98 -10.91
CA GLN A 159 11.24 13.25 -11.67
C GLN A 159 11.20 12.73 -13.12
N SER A 160 10.26 11.83 -13.46
CA SER A 160 10.06 11.36 -14.83
C SER A 160 9.46 12.40 -15.80
N LYS A 161 9.16 13.63 -15.35
CA LYS A 161 8.55 14.70 -16.19
C LYS A 161 9.22 16.08 -16.14
N LEU A 162 10.28 16.29 -15.38
CA LEU A 162 11.05 17.54 -15.50
C LEU A 162 12.20 17.30 -16.48
N GLY A 163 11.90 17.41 -17.77
CA GLY A 163 12.90 17.51 -18.85
C GLY A 163 13.73 18.80 -18.74
N LEU A 164 14.36 19.04 -17.60
CA LEU A 164 15.40 20.04 -17.42
C LEU A 164 16.72 19.38 -17.78
N LYS A 165 17.03 19.40 -19.08
CA LYS A 165 18.42 19.39 -19.54
C LYS A 165 19.03 20.77 -19.29
#